data_AF-A0A061EDZ7-F1
#
_entry.id   AF-A0A061EDZ7-F1
#
_cell.length_a   1.000
_cell.length_b   1.000
_cell.length_c   1.000
_cell.angle_alpha   90.00
_cell.angle_beta   90.00
_cell.angle_gamma   90.00
#
_symmetry.space_group_name_H-M   'P 1'
#
loop_
_entity.id
_entity.type
_entity.pdbx_description
1 polymer ?
#
loop_
_entity_poly.entity_id
_entity_poly.type
_entity_poly.pdbx_seq_one_letter_code
_entity_poly.pdbx_strand_id
1 'polypeptide(L)'
;MASTEGLVPITRTFLASYYDKYPFDPLSDDVSRLSFEIRSFAQDLLQGLPPTQGESLLIQEADSQPPHKIDENMWKNREHIEEILFLLERSHWPPLLQQPSTSEVAEFATICGRLKDKFQRILRILASFQSRNSERVFNTVMTYMPQDFRGTLIKQQKERSERNKQAEVDALVNSGGSIHDRYALLWKQQMDRRRQLAQLGAATGVYKTLVKYLVGVPQVLLDFIRQINDDDGPMEEQRQRYGPPLYNLTKTVLIIRLFLSLAWQRFEAFKLNRHQISVLEEAVDVYTSEFERILDLVWSTQIPLVKKH
;
A
#
# COMPACT_ATOMS: atom_id res chain seq x y z
N MET A 1 2.59 -13.13 -32.94
CA MET A 1 2.43 -13.53 -31.54
C MET A 1 3.81 -13.84 -30.98
N ALA A 2 4.11 -13.46 -29.72
CA ALA A 2 5.37 -13.83 -29.10
C ALA A 2 5.46 -15.37 -28.97
N SER A 3 6.59 -15.97 -29.34
CA SER A 3 6.81 -17.42 -29.13
C SER A 3 6.64 -17.75 -27.64
N THR A 4 5.86 -18.80 -27.37
CA THR A 4 5.63 -19.36 -26.02
C THR A 4 6.71 -20.40 -25.65
N GLU A 5 7.59 -20.71 -26.60
CA GLU A 5 8.69 -21.65 -26.45
C GLU A 5 9.67 -21.16 -25.38
N GLY A 6 9.97 -22.03 -24.41
CA GLY A 6 10.85 -21.74 -23.28
C GLY A 6 10.18 -21.13 -22.04
N LEU A 7 8.86 -20.88 -22.02
CA LEU A 7 8.22 -20.40 -20.77
C LEU A 7 8.20 -21.49 -19.70
N VAL A 8 8.67 -21.15 -18.50
CA VAL A 8 8.71 -22.06 -17.34
C VAL A 8 7.54 -21.80 -16.38
N PRO A 9 7.03 -22.82 -15.68
CA PRO A 9 6.02 -22.65 -14.64
C PRO A 9 6.49 -21.69 -13.53
N ILE A 10 5.67 -20.70 -13.20
CA ILE A 10 5.90 -19.78 -12.08
C ILE A 10 5.49 -20.49 -10.78
N THR A 11 6.36 -21.38 -10.31
CA THR A 11 6.20 -22.09 -9.03
C THR A 11 6.86 -21.33 -7.90
N ARG A 12 6.54 -21.71 -6.66
CA ARG A 12 7.23 -21.18 -5.47
C ARG A 12 8.74 -21.40 -5.54
N THR A 13 9.19 -22.59 -5.94
CA THR A 13 10.61 -22.92 -6.12
C THR A 13 11.28 -22.05 -7.19
N PHE A 14 10.61 -21.81 -8.32
CA PHE A 14 11.12 -20.91 -9.35
C PHE A 14 11.28 -19.48 -8.81
N LEU A 15 10.28 -18.97 -8.10
CA LEU A 15 10.32 -17.64 -7.50
C LEU A 15 11.40 -17.55 -6.41
N ALA A 16 11.62 -18.61 -5.63
CA ALA A 16 12.69 -18.65 -4.63
C ALA A 16 14.05 -18.43 -5.30
N SER A 17 14.39 -19.24 -6.32
CA SER A 17 15.65 -19.10 -7.07
C SER A 17 15.75 -17.77 -7.82
N TYR A 18 14.62 -17.20 -8.24
CA TYR A 18 14.59 -15.88 -8.85
C TYR A 18 14.91 -14.77 -7.84
N TYR A 19 14.29 -14.81 -6.66
CA TYR A 19 14.45 -13.82 -5.60
C TYR A 19 15.78 -13.94 -4.86
N ASP A 20 16.51 -15.05 -4.95
CA ASP A 20 17.88 -15.16 -4.43
C ASP A 20 18.83 -14.12 -5.05
N LYS A 21 18.49 -13.60 -6.23
CA LYS A 21 19.25 -12.54 -6.92
C LYS A 21 18.94 -11.14 -6.41
N TYR A 22 17.94 -11.00 -5.54
CA TYR A 22 17.43 -9.74 -5.02
C TYR A 22 17.32 -9.83 -3.49
N PRO A 23 18.45 -9.94 -2.77
CA PRO A 23 18.45 -9.89 -1.33
C PRO A 23 17.93 -8.52 -0.87
N PHE A 24 17.23 -8.50 0.26
CA PHE A 24 16.88 -7.28 0.95
C PHE A 24 17.68 -7.21 2.24
N ASP A 25 18.45 -6.15 2.40
CA ASP A 25 19.14 -5.89 3.65
C ASP A 25 18.09 -5.61 4.74
N PRO A 26 18.30 -6.07 5.99
CA PRO A 26 17.40 -5.79 7.10
C PRO A 26 17.07 -4.30 7.23
N LEU A 27 15.89 -4.00 7.76
CA LEU A 27 15.54 -2.63 8.14
C LEU A 27 16.54 -2.08 9.17
N SER A 28 16.74 -0.76 9.16
CA SER A 28 17.43 -0.10 10.28
C SER A 28 16.81 -0.49 11.63
N ASP A 29 17.66 -0.74 12.62
CA ASP A 29 17.23 -0.97 14.02
C ASP A 29 16.42 0.22 14.57
N ASP A 30 16.62 1.42 14.00
CA ASP A 30 15.87 2.62 14.33
C ASP A 30 14.38 2.49 14.04
N VAL A 31 13.95 1.65 13.08
CA VAL A 31 12.53 1.39 12.83
C VAL A 31 11.87 0.85 14.09
N SER A 32 12.49 -0.16 14.72
CA SER A 32 11.94 -0.80 15.91
C SER A 32 12.05 0.11 17.13
N ARG A 33 13.22 0.75 17.30
CA ARG A 33 13.48 1.68 18.41
C ARG A 33 12.51 2.85 18.41
N LEU A 34 12.40 3.59 17.29
CA LEU A 34 11.54 4.76 17.18
C LEU A 34 10.05 4.39 17.25
N SER A 35 9.65 3.24 16.69
CA SER A 35 8.27 2.75 16.84
C SER A 35 7.93 2.48 18.31
N PHE A 36 8.86 1.92 19.08
CA PHE A 36 8.68 1.69 20.51
C PHE A 36 8.59 3.02 21.28
N GLU A 37 9.50 3.95 21.03
CA GLU A 37 9.52 5.27 21.68
C GLU A 37 8.21 6.05 21.41
N ILE A 38 7.77 6.12 20.15
CA ILE A 38 6.50 6.79 19.79
C ILE A 38 5.30 6.08 20.42
N ARG A 39 5.31 4.73 20.47
CA ARG A 39 4.24 3.97 21.13
C ARG A 39 4.19 4.29 22.63
N SER A 40 5.34 4.48 23.28
CA SER A 40 5.40 4.92 24.69
C SER A 40 4.76 6.30 24.86
N PHE A 41 5.08 7.27 23.99
CA PHE A 41 4.44 8.60 24.05
C PHE A 41 2.93 8.52 23.85
N ALA A 42 2.47 7.66 22.93
CA ALA A 42 1.04 7.42 22.74
C ALA A 42 0.38 6.79 23.98
N GLN A 43 1.08 5.91 24.71
CA GLN A 43 0.58 5.34 25.96
C GLN A 43 0.50 6.38 27.08
N ASP A 44 1.49 7.27 27.20
CA ASP A 44 1.48 8.36 28.18
C ASP A 44 0.27 9.30 27.96
N LEU A 45 -0.08 9.59 26.70
CA LEU A 45 -1.28 10.38 26.34
C LEU A 45 -2.61 9.72 26.74
N LEU A 46 -2.62 8.40 26.89
CA LEU A 46 -3.79 7.63 27.32
C LEU A 46 -3.89 7.53 28.84
N GLN A 47 -2.83 7.88 29.58
CA GLN A 47 -2.85 7.91 31.03
C GLN A 47 -3.64 9.14 31.51
N GLY A 48 -4.81 8.91 32.13
CA GLY A 48 -5.59 9.95 32.81
C GLY A 48 -6.97 10.23 32.24
N LEU A 49 -7.26 9.81 31.00
CA LEU A 49 -8.59 9.92 30.39
C LEU A 49 -8.89 8.69 29.54
N PRO A 50 -10.08 8.06 29.70
CA PRO A 50 -10.44 6.91 28.89
C PRO A 50 -10.45 7.25 27.39
N PRO A 51 -10.07 6.31 26.51
CA PRO A 51 -10.13 6.54 25.07
C PRO A 51 -11.58 6.68 24.61
N THR A 52 -11.81 7.60 23.69
CA THR A 52 -13.06 7.69 22.91
C THR A 52 -13.23 6.45 22.05
N GLN A 53 -14.41 6.26 21.46
CA GLN A 53 -14.66 5.15 20.55
C GLN A 53 -13.71 5.17 19.35
N GLY A 54 -13.46 6.36 18.77
CA GLY A 54 -12.54 6.51 17.64
C GLY A 54 -11.09 6.19 18.00
N GLU A 55 -10.62 6.69 19.15
CA GLU A 55 -9.29 6.36 19.68
C GLU A 55 -9.15 4.86 19.94
N SER A 56 -10.18 4.23 20.51
CA SER A 56 -10.19 2.79 20.81
C SER A 56 -10.04 1.93 19.55
N LEU A 57 -10.73 2.30 18.46
CA LEU A 57 -10.59 1.60 17.17
C LEU A 57 -9.18 1.72 16.60
N LEU A 58 -8.58 2.92 16.67
CA LEU A 58 -7.22 3.14 16.18
C LEU A 58 -6.16 2.44 17.04
N ILE A 59 -6.38 2.35 18.36
CA ILE A 59 -5.53 1.58 19.28
C ILE A 59 -5.62 0.09 18.94
N GLN A 60 -6.83 -0.45 18.78
CA GLN A 60 -7.04 -1.85 18.41
C GLN A 60 -6.36 -2.18 17.07
N GLU A 61 -6.45 -1.26 16.10
CA GLU A 61 -5.77 -1.41 14.82
C GLU A 61 -4.23 -1.43 15.00
N ALA A 62 -3.67 -0.54 15.82
CA ALA A 62 -2.23 -0.49 16.11
C ALA A 62 -1.70 -1.74 16.83
N ASP A 63 -2.55 -2.41 17.60
CA ASP A 63 -2.23 -3.65 18.30
C ASP A 63 -2.47 -4.90 17.43
N SER A 64 -3.16 -4.75 16.30
CA SER A 64 -3.42 -5.83 15.35
C SER A 64 -2.24 -6.11 14.41
N GLN A 65 -2.22 -7.31 13.83
CA GLN A 65 -1.23 -7.64 12.81
C GLN A 65 -1.55 -6.92 11.49
N PRO A 66 -0.54 -6.33 10.82
CA PRO A 66 -0.72 -5.75 9.50
C PRO A 66 -1.22 -6.80 8.48
N PRO A 67 -1.87 -6.38 7.38
CA PRO A 67 -2.31 -7.29 6.33
C PRO A 67 -1.13 -8.08 5.74
N HIS A 68 -1.32 -9.40 5.61
CA HIS A 68 -0.30 -10.32 5.08
C HIS A 68 -0.05 -10.12 3.58
N LYS A 69 -1.08 -9.78 2.81
CA LYS A 69 -0.96 -9.55 1.36
C LYS A 69 -0.19 -8.25 1.08
N ILE A 70 0.90 -8.34 0.32
CA ILE A 70 1.74 -7.17 -0.03
C ILE A 70 0.92 -6.03 -0.63
N ASP A 71 -0.02 -6.32 -1.55
CA ASP A 71 -0.84 -5.29 -2.17
C ASP A 71 -1.83 -4.65 -1.19
N GLU A 72 -2.49 -5.46 -0.34
CA GLU A 72 -3.35 -4.97 0.75
C GLU A 72 -2.57 -4.06 1.70
N ASN A 73 -1.36 -4.50 2.06
CA ASN A 73 -0.48 -3.78 2.94
C ASN A 73 -0.02 -2.44 2.33
N MET A 74 0.29 -2.41 1.03
CA MET A 74 0.60 -1.18 0.30
C MET A 74 -0.60 -0.21 0.29
N TRP A 75 -1.82 -0.71 0.11
CA TRP A 75 -3.03 0.11 0.25
C TRP A 75 -3.19 0.64 1.67
N LYS A 76 -2.89 -0.18 2.68
CA LYS A 76 -2.97 0.21 4.09
C LYS A 76 -1.97 1.31 4.46
N ASN A 77 -0.74 1.22 3.95
CA ASN A 77 0.24 2.30 4.09
C ASN A 77 -0.26 3.60 3.46
N ARG A 78 -0.87 3.55 2.25
CA ARG A 78 -1.44 4.75 1.64
C ARG A 78 -2.56 5.37 2.48
N GLU A 79 -3.45 4.55 3.04
CA GLU A 79 -4.50 4.99 3.94
C GLU A 79 -3.91 5.76 5.12
N HIS A 80 -2.95 5.15 5.84
CA HIS A 80 -2.33 5.80 6.99
C HIS A 80 -1.54 7.06 6.64
N ILE A 81 -0.84 7.07 5.49
CA ILE A 81 -0.16 8.27 5.01
C ILE A 81 -1.16 9.40 4.76
N GLU A 82 -2.30 9.12 4.10
CA GLU A 82 -3.31 10.16 3.84
C GLU A 82 -4.02 10.63 5.10
N GLU A 83 -4.26 9.74 6.06
CA GLU A 83 -4.77 10.11 7.39
C GLU A 83 -3.79 11.02 8.15
N ILE A 84 -2.49 10.73 8.08
CA ILE A 84 -1.47 11.62 8.65
C ILE A 84 -1.45 12.97 7.93
N LEU A 85 -1.53 12.98 6.60
CA LEU A 85 -1.61 14.24 5.84
C LEU A 85 -2.83 15.06 6.21
N PHE A 86 -3.97 14.41 6.47
CA PHE A 86 -5.17 15.07 6.96
C PHE A 86 -4.93 15.75 8.31
N LEU A 87 -4.30 15.06 9.27
CA LEU A 87 -3.94 15.60 10.59
C LEU A 87 -2.93 16.75 10.51
N LEU A 88 -1.98 16.67 9.57
CA LEU A 88 -0.96 17.70 9.34
C LEU A 88 -1.48 18.94 8.60
N GLU A 89 -2.68 18.90 8.03
CA GLU A 89 -3.30 20.08 7.41
C GLU A 89 -3.73 21.10 8.48
N ARG A 90 -3.34 22.36 8.30
CA ARG A 90 -3.49 23.40 9.34
C ARG A 90 -4.94 23.61 9.75
N SER A 91 -5.90 23.41 8.85
CA SER A 91 -7.34 23.50 9.14
C SER A 91 -7.83 22.46 10.16
N HIS A 92 -7.10 21.36 10.32
CA HIS A 92 -7.43 20.27 11.24
C HIS A 92 -6.62 20.30 12.53
N TRP A 93 -5.75 21.31 12.71
CA TRP A 93 -5.00 21.46 13.95
C TRP A 93 -5.91 21.90 15.09
N PRO A 94 -5.53 21.64 16.36
CA PRO A 94 -6.20 22.24 17.50
C PRO A 94 -6.34 23.76 17.33
N PRO A 95 -7.49 24.38 17.67
CA PRO A 95 -7.74 25.80 17.40
C PRO A 95 -6.64 26.75 17.93
N LEU A 96 -6.03 26.39 19.07
CA LEU A 96 -4.92 27.13 19.68
C LEU A 96 -3.64 27.15 18.82
N LEU A 97 -3.43 26.13 17.99
CA LEU A 97 -2.28 26.02 17.08
C LEU A 97 -2.55 26.62 15.69
N GLN A 98 -3.81 26.90 15.35
CA GLN A 98 -4.15 27.46 14.05
C GLN A 98 -3.71 28.93 13.94
N GLN A 99 -3.76 29.69 15.04
CA GLN A 99 -3.37 31.10 15.07
C GLN A 99 -1.86 31.26 15.30
N PRO A 100 -1.13 32.01 14.45
CA PRO A 100 0.28 32.31 14.67
C PRO A 100 0.41 33.37 15.77
N SER A 101 0.46 32.93 17.02
CA SER A 101 0.50 33.81 18.20
C SER A 101 1.85 33.78 18.93
N THR A 102 2.68 32.76 18.74
CA THR A 102 3.98 32.61 19.43
C THR A 102 5.08 32.04 18.51
N SER A 103 6.34 32.28 18.88
CA SER A 103 7.51 31.71 18.17
C SER A 103 7.53 30.18 18.20
N GLU A 104 7.04 29.57 19.28
CA GLU A 104 6.97 28.11 19.42
C GLU A 104 5.96 27.50 18.46
N VAL A 105 4.79 28.14 18.28
CA VAL A 105 3.78 27.71 17.30
C VAL A 105 4.31 27.84 15.86
N ALA A 106 5.13 28.85 15.57
CA ALA A 106 5.77 29.01 14.27
C ALA A 106 6.82 27.92 13.98
N GLU A 107 7.63 27.56 14.97
CA GLU A 107 8.60 26.46 14.87
C GLU A 107 7.88 25.13 14.63
N PHE A 108 6.85 24.84 15.44
CA PHE A 108 6.03 23.64 15.29
C PHE A 108 5.33 23.56 13.93
N ALA A 109 4.82 24.68 13.44
CA ALA A 109 4.19 24.73 12.12
C ALA A 109 5.18 24.44 10.98
N THR A 110 6.41 24.90 11.12
CA THR A 110 7.50 24.61 10.17
C THR A 110 7.80 23.12 10.14
N ILE A 111 7.88 22.48 11.31
CA ILE A 111 8.12 21.05 11.44
C ILE A 111 6.98 20.25 10.80
N CYS A 112 5.72 20.56 11.13
CA CYS A 112 4.56 19.90 10.53
C CYS A 112 4.54 20.05 9.00
N GLY A 113 4.95 21.21 8.48
CA GLY A 113 5.13 21.44 7.05
C GLY A 113 6.17 20.47 6.43
N ARG A 114 7.34 20.32 7.06
CA ARG A 114 8.36 19.36 6.60
C ARG A 114 7.85 17.92 6.62
N LEU A 115 7.16 17.51 7.69
CA LEU A 115 6.58 16.16 7.78
C LEU A 115 5.55 15.93 6.66
N LYS A 116 4.69 16.93 6.42
CA LYS A 116 3.69 16.90 5.34
C LYS A 116 4.35 16.70 3.99
N ASP A 117 5.42 17.45 3.68
CA ASP A 117 6.15 17.32 2.42
C ASP A 117 6.73 15.91 2.23
N LYS A 118 7.29 15.31 3.29
CA LYS A 118 7.82 13.94 3.27
C LYS A 118 6.72 12.91 3.00
N PHE A 119 5.59 13.02 3.70
CA PHE A 119 4.44 12.13 3.48
C PHE A 119 3.81 12.31 2.10
N GLN A 120 3.72 13.53 1.57
CA GLN A 120 3.24 13.79 0.21
C GLN A 120 4.20 13.22 -0.85
N ARG A 121 5.51 13.27 -0.61
CA ARG A 121 6.50 12.66 -1.50
C ARG A 121 6.34 11.15 -1.53
N ILE A 122 6.33 10.47 -0.38
CA ILE A 122 6.23 9.01 -0.34
C ILE A 122 4.89 8.51 -0.87
N LEU A 123 3.79 9.22 -0.62
CA LEU A 123 2.48 8.89 -1.17
C LEU A 123 2.47 8.91 -2.70
N ARG A 124 3.12 9.93 -3.31
CA ARG A 124 3.25 10.04 -4.77
C ARG A 124 4.09 8.90 -5.35
N ILE A 125 5.19 8.54 -4.69
CA ILE A 125 6.04 7.41 -5.09
C ILE A 125 5.24 6.11 -5.06
N LEU A 126 4.54 5.83 -3.95
CA LEU A 126 3.72 4.65 -3.77
C LEU A 126 2.55 4.58 -4.78
N ALA A 127 1.85 5.68 -5.01
CA ALA A 127 0.77 5.74 -6.01
C ALA A 127 1.29 5.52 -7.43
N SER A 128 2.44 6.11 -7.77
CA SER A 128 3.12 5.90 -9.07
C SER A 128 3.54 4.45 -9.25
N PHE A 129 4.14 3.84 -8.21
CA PHE A 129 4.50 2.43 -8.19
C PHE A 129 3.29 1.53 -8.52
N GLN A 130 2.17 1.71 -7.81
CA GLN A 130 0.97 0.90 -8.01
C GLN A 130 0.36 1.07 -9.41
N SER A 131 0.29 2.31 -9.89
CA SER A 131 -0.24 2.62 -11.23
C SER A 131 0.62 1.97 -12.33
N ARG A 132 1.94 2.19 -12.29
CA ARG A 132 2.85 1.64 -13.30
C ARG A 132 2.94 0.12 -13.24
N ASN A 133 2.87 -0.49 -12.06
CA ASN A 133 2.81 -1.95 -11.93
C ASN A 133 1.55 -2.52 -12.60
N SER A 134 0.37 -1.91 -12.37
CA SER A 134 -0.88 -2.29 -13.03
C SER A 134 -0.81 -2.17 -14.55
N GLU A 135 -0.22 -1.09 -15.05
CA GLU A 135 -0.01 -0.88 -16.48
C GLU A 135 0.95 -1.92 -17.08
N ARG A 136 2.08 -2.19 -16.41
CA ARG A 136 3.05 -3.19 -16.84
C ARG A 136 2.42 -4.57 -16.93
N VAL A 137 1.73 -5.04 -15.87
CA VAL A 137 1.04 -6.34 -15.87
C VAL A 137 0.08 -6.43 -17.06
N PHE A 138 -0.69 -5.37 -17.32
CA PHE A 138 -1.60 -5.34 -18.46
C PHE A 138 -0.86 -5.42 -19.79
N ASN A 139 0.17 -4.60 -20.01
CA ASN A 139 0.95 -4.58 -21.26
C ASN A 139 1.66 -5.93 -21.50
N THR A 140 2.12 -6.55 -20.43
CA THR A 140 2.66 -7.90 -20.45
C THR A 140 1.62 -8.91 -20.95
N VAL A 141 0.39 -8.88 -20.43
CA VAL A 141 -0.69 -9.74 -20.93
C VAL A 141 -1.00 -9.43 -22.40
N MET A 142 -1.07 -8.15 -22.78
CA MET A 142 -1.36 -7.72 -24.16
C MET A 142 -0.33 -8.21 -25.18
N THR A 143 0.90 -8.51 -24.77
CA THR A 143 1.94 -9.09 -25.64
C THR A 143 1.57 -10.48 -26.18
N TYR A 144 0.75 -11.23 -25.43
CA TYR A 144 0.28 -12.56 -25.81
C TYR A 144 -1.12 -12.56 -26.44
N MET A 145 -1.76 -11.40 -26.54
CA MET A 145 -3.09 -11.25 -27.11
C MET A 145 -3.06 -11.16 -28.64
N PRO A 146 -4.13 -11.62 -29.33
CA PRO A 146 -4.34 -11.33 -30.74
C PRO A 146 -4.34 -9.81 -31.00
N GLN A 147 -3.60 -9.38 -32.03
CA GLN A 147 -3.48 -7.97 -32.44
C GLN A 147 -4.61 -7.54 -33.40
N ASP A 148 -5.73 -8.28 -33.39
CA ASP A 148 -6.90 -7.98 -34.19
C ASP A 148 -7.97 -7.27 -33.35
N PHE A 149 -9.19 -7.14 -33.90
CA PHE A 149 -10.31 -6.47 -33.24
C PHE A 149 -10.60 -6.99 -31.82
N ARG A 150 -10.26 -8.25 -31.51
CA ARG A 150 -10.49 -8.85 -30.19
C ARG A 150 -9.60 -8.23 -29.12
N GLY A 151 -8.33 -7.96 -29.45
CA GLY A 151 -7.41 -7.26 -28.54
C GLY A 151 -7.89 -5.84 -28.23
N THR A 152 -8.39 -5.13 -29.26
CA THR A 152 -8.98 -3.80 -29.12
C THR A 152 -10.21 -3.80 -28.23
N LEU A 153 -11.11 -4.77 -28.38
CA LEU A 153 -12.31 -4.89 -27.54
C LEU A 153 -11.96 -5.10 -26.06
N ILE A 154 -10.97 -5.94 -25.76
CA ILE A 154 -10.52 -6.20 -24.39
C ILE A 154 -9.90 -4.94 -23.75
N LYS A 155 -9.11 -4.19 -24.53
CA LYS A 155 -8.58 -2.89 -24.08
C LYS A 155 -9.70 -1.90 -23.76
N GLN A 156 -10.68 -1.75 -24.66
CA GLN A 156 -11.83 -0.88 -24.44
C GLN A 156 -12.66 -1.31 -23.22
N GLN A 157 -12.86 -2.60 -23.02
CA GLN A 157 -13.58 -3.14 -21.86
C GLN A 157 -12.85 -2.80 -20.55
N LYS A 158 -11.52 -2.96 -20.51
CA LYS A 158 -10.70 -2.55 -19.35
C LYS A 158 -10.87 -1.05 -19.10
N GLU A 159 -10.66 -0.21 -20.11
CA GLU A 159 -10.73 1.24 -19.96
C GLU A 159 -12.10 1.69 -19.44
N ARG A 160 -13.19 1.11 -19.95
CA ARG A 160 -14.54 1.38 -19.46
C ARG A 160 -14.71 0.93 -18.00
N SER A 161 -14.25 -0.27 -17.67
CA SER A 161 -14.29 -0.77 -16.29
C SER A 161 -13.51 0.12 -15.32
N GLU A 162 -12.33 0.60 -15.71
CA GLU A 162 -11.51 1.45 -14.85
C GLU A 162 -12.11 2.86 -14.69
N ARG A 163 -12.71 3.42 -15.75
CA ARG A 163 -13.48 4.68 -15.64
C ARG A 163 -14.68 4.55 -14.70
N ASN A 164 -15.42 3.45 -14.77
CA ASN A 164 -16.57 3.22 -13.88
C ASN A 164 -16.14 3.10 -12.41
N LYS A 165 -15.03 2.40 -12.14
CA LYS A 165 -14.47 2.27 -10.79
C LYS A 165 -13.98 3.62 -10.24
N GLN A 166 -13.36 4.44 -11.09
CA GLN A 166 -12.96 5.79 -10.70
C GLN A 166 -14.19 6.65 -10.39
N ALA A 167 -15.25 6.58 -11.20
CA ALA A 167 -16.48 7.31 -10.94
C ALA A 167 -17.15 6.91 -9.61
N GLU A 168 -17.08 5.64 -9.22
CA GLU A 168 -17.55 5.17 -7.91
C GLU A 168 -16.76 5.78 -6.75
N VAL A 169 -15.43 5.86 -6.90
CA VAL A 169 -14.54 6.52 -5.94
C VAL A 169 -14.85 8.01 -5.86
N ASP A 170 -15.00 8.69 -7.00
CA ASP A 170 -15.30 10.12 -7.06
C ASP A 170 -16.67 10.41 -6.43
N ALA A 171 -17.67 9.57 -6.68
CA ALA A 171 -19.00 9.70 -6.07
C ALA A 171 -18.93 9.55 -4.53
N LEU A 172 -18.17 8.57 -4.04
CA LEU A 172 -17.97 8.37 -2.59
C LEU A 172 -17.32 9.60 -1.95
N VAL A 173 -16.23 10.11 -2.54
CA VAL A 173 -15.54 11.30 -2.03
C VAL A 173 -16.44 12.53 -2.07
N ASN A 174 -17.16 12.75 -3.18
CA ASN A 174 -18.08 13.87 -3.32
C ASN A 174 -19.27 13.80 -2.36
N SER A 175 -19.66 12.61 -1.91
CA SER A 175 -20.70 12.40 -0.89
C SER A 175 -20.20 12.58 0.55
N GLY A 176 -18.91 12.92 0.75
CA GLY A 176 -18.30 13.08 2.07
C GLY A 176 -17.80 11.78 2.70
N GLY A 177 -17.56 10.74 1.91
CA GLY A 177 -16.97 9.49 2.40
C GLY A 177 -15.59 9.73 3.03
N SER A 178 -15.29 8.98 4.08
CA SER A 178 -14.01 9.10 4.80
C SER A 178 -12.84 8.57 3.97
N ILE A 179 -11.61 8.91 4.38
CA ILE A 179 -10.40 8.35 3.80
C ILE A 179 -10.44 6.81 3.91
N HIS A 180 -10.86 6.29 5.07
CA HIS A 180 -11.07 4.87 5.29
C HIS A 180 -12.06 4.26 4.27
N ASP A 181 -13.24 4.86 4.08
CA ASP A 181 -14.25 4.35 3.13
C ASP A 181 -13.68 4.24 1.70
N ARG A 182 -12.92 5.27 1.28
CA ARG A 182 -12.26 5.28 -0.02
C ARG A 182 -11.25 4.13 -0.16
N TYR A 183 -10.42 3.89 0.85
CA TYR A 183 -9.44 2.80 0.81
C TYR A 183 -10.08 1.41 0.90
N ALA A 184 -11.17 1.26 1.67
CA ALA A 184 -11.98 0.05 1.68
C ALA A 184 -12.58 -0.24 0.29
N LEU A 185 -13.09 0.78 -0.40
CA LEU A 185 -13.60 0.64 -1.76
C LEU A 185 -12.50 0.26 -2.76
N LEU A 186 -11.35 0.94 -2.72
CA LEU A 186 -10.21 0.64 -3.60
C LEU A 186 -9.72 -0.79 -3.42
N TRP A 187 -9.68 -1.27 -2.17
CA TRP A 187 -9.32 -2.65 -1.86
C TRP A 187 -10.37 -3.65 -2.38
N LYS A 188 -11.65 -3.38 -2.17
CA LYS A 188 -12.74 -4.19 -2.73
C LYS A 188 -12.62 -4.31 -4.25
N GLN A 189 -12.42 -3.18 -4.94
CA GLN A 189 -12.22 -3.16 -6.40
C GLN A 189 -10.97 -3.96 -6.81
N GLN A 190 -9.89 -3.93 -6.02
CA GLN A 190 -8.70 -4.74 -6.26
C GLN A 190 -8.96 -6.25 -6.09
N MET A 191 -9.73 -6.64 -5.08
CA MET A 191 -10.15 -8.04 -4.90
C MET A 191 -11.05 -8.53 -6.02
N ASP A 192 -11.95 -7.70 -6.50
CA ASP A 192 -12.79 -8.06 -7.65
C ASP A 192 -11.95 -8.26 -8.92
N ARG A 193 -10.92 -7.43 -9.16
CA ARG A 193 -9.95 -7.66 -10.25
C ARG A 193 -9.26 -9.02 -10.10
N ARG A 194 -8.76 -9.36 -8.90
CA ARG A 194 -8.06 -10.64 -8.67
C ARG A 194 -9.00 -11.85 -8.78
N ARG A 195 -10.26 -11.74 -8.37
CA ARG A 195 -11.27 -12.80 -8.53
C ARG A 195 -11.56 -13.06 -10.02
N GLN A 196 -11.73 -11.99 -10.80
CA GLN A 196 -11.92 -12.11 -12.25
C GLN A 196 -10.70 -12.76 -12.94
N LEU A 197 -9.48 -12.40 -12.54
CA LEU A 197 -8.26 -13.02 -13.04
C LEU A 197 -8.21 -14.52 -12.68
N ALA A 198 -8.49 -14.89 -11.43
CA ALA A 198 -8.51 -16.30 -11.02
C ALA A 198 -9.58 -17.11 -11.80
N GLN A 199 -10.76 -16.54 -12.05
CA GLN A 199 -11.81 -17.16 -12.88
C GLN A 199 -11.37 -17.35 -14.34
N LEU A 200 -10.58 -16.42 -14.88
CA LEU A 200 -9.94 -16.55 -16.19
C LEU A 200 -8.94 -17.69 -16.20
N GLY A 201 -8.06 -17.79 -15.19
CA GLY A 201 -7.12 -18.91 -15.06
C GLY A 201 -7.81 -20.27 -14.92
N ALA A 202 -8.95 -20.34 -14.23
CA ALA A 202 -9.76 -21.55 -14.09
C ALA A 202 -10.67 -21.84 -15.31
N ALA A 203 -10.72 -20.95 -16.31
CA ALA A 203 -11.63 -21.02 -17.45
C ALA A 203 -13.11 -21.23 -17.06
N THR A 204 -13.57 -20.51 -16.03
CA THR A 204 -14.94 -20.60 -15.50
C THR A 204 -15.80 -19.38 -15.88
N GLY A 205 -17.13 -19.54 -15.83
CA GLY A 205 -18.08 -18.46 -16.10
C GLY A 205 -17.97 -17.85 -17.51
N VAL A 206 -18.14 -16.52 -17.61
CA VAL A 206 -18.05 -15.75 -18.87
C VAL A 206 -16.65 -15.83 -19.49
N TYR A 207 -15.62 -16.09 -18.68
CA TYR A 207 -14.22 -16.15 -19.13
C TYR A 207 -13.83 -17.47 -19.80
N LYS A 208 -14.64 -18.54 -19.65
CA LYS A 208 -14.45 -19.80 -20.39
C LYS A 208 -14.41 -19.59 -21.90
N THR A 209 -15.27 -18.68 -22.38
CA THR A 209 -15.35 -18.30 -23.80
C THR A 209 -14.17 -17.45 -24.22
N LEU A 210 -13.70 -16.53 -23.36
CA LEU A 210 -12.48 -15.75 -23.59
C LEU A 210 -11.24 -16.66 -23.67
N VAL A 211 -11.07 -17.63 -22.76
CA VAL A 211 -9.97 -18.60 -22.81
C VAL A 211 -9.98 -19.43 -24.11
N LYS A 212 -11.16 -19.80 -24.61
CA LYS A 212 -11.29 -20.45 -25.94
C LYS A 212 -10.88 -19.54 -27.10
N TYR A 213 -11.07 -18.22 -26.98
CA TYR A 213 -10.66 -17.23 -27.98
C TYR A 213 -9.22 -16.72 -27.79
N LEU A 214 -8.63 -16.93 -26.61
CA LEU A 214 -7.22 -16.70 -26.25
C LEU A 214 -6.34 -17.85 -26.78
N VAL A 215 -6.50 -18.19 -28.07
CA VAL A 215 -5.57 -19.09 -28.75
C VAL A 215 -4.19 -18.40 -28.73
N GLY A 216 -3.28 -18.86 -27.86
CA GLY A 216 -1.91 -18.33 -27.75
C GLY A 216 -1.45 -17.89 -26.35
N VAL A 217 -2.33 -17.84 -25.33
CA VAL A 217 -1.87 -17.58 -23.95
C VAL A 217 -1.20 -18.83 -23.37
N PRO A 218 0.06 -18.75 -22.89
CA PRO A 218 0.76 -19.88 -22.32
C PRO A 218 0.03 -20.47 -21.10
N GLN A 219 -0.15 -21.80 -21.08
CA GLN A 219 -0.82 -22.52 -19.98
C GLN A 219 -0.18 -22.23 -18.61
N VAL A 220 1.16 -22.14 -18.57
CA VAL A 220 1.91 -21.81 -17.34
C VAL A 220 1.51 -20.47 -16.70
N LEU A 221 1.03 -19.50 -17.50
CA LEU A 221 0.52 -18.23 -16.98
C LEU A 221 -0.91 -18.37 -16.46
N LEU A 222 -1.75 -19.17 -17.11
CA LEU A 222 -3.10 -19.46 -16.64
C LEU A 222 -3.06 -20.22 -15.30
N ASP A 223 -2.15 -21.19 -15.18
CA ASP A 223 -1.96 -21.96 -13.95
C ASP A 223 -1.50 -21.07 -12.79
N PHE A 224 -0.57 -20.15 -13.05
CA PHE A 224 -0.13 -19.14 -12.07
C PHE A 224 -1.26 -18.20 -11.66
N ILE A 225 -1.98 -17.61 -12.63
CA ILE A 225 -3.07 -16.67 -12.37
C ILE A 225 -4.19 -17.33 -11.54
N ARG A 226 -4.48 -18.61 -11.78
CA ARG A 226 -5.44 -19.38 -10.99
C ARG A 226 -5.06 -19.42 -9.50
N GLN A 227 -3.77 -19.44 -9.18
CA GLN A 227 -3.23 -19.50 -7.82
C GLN A 227 -2.89 -18.12 -7.24
N ILE A 228 -3.20 -17.01 -7.93
CA ILE A 228 -2.79 -15.67 -7.51
C ILE A 228 -3.33 -15.25 -6.13
N ASN A 229 -4.44 -15.83 -5.69
CA ASN A 229 -5.07 -15.56 -4.40
C ASN A 229 -4.84 -16.67 -3.37
N ASP A 230 -4.16 -17.74 -3.77
CA ASP A 230 -3.83 -18.85 -2.89
C ASP A 230 -2.78 -18.40 -1.87
N ASP A 231 -3.04 -18.61 -0.59
CA ASP A 231 -2.14 -18.23 0.49
C ASP A 231 -0.96 -19.20 0.62
N ASP A 232 -1.05 -20.39 0.01
CA ASP A 232 0.08 -21.32 -0.17
C ASP A 232 0.63 -21.30 -1.60
N GLY A 233 0.16 -20.35 -2.41
CA GLY A 233 0.52 -20.22 -3.82
C GLY A 233 1.94 -19.70 -4.05
N PRO A 234 2.38 -19.62 -5.33
CA PRO A 234 3.73 -19.17 -5.67
C PRO A 234 4.08 -17.79 -5.09
N MET A 235 3.09 -16.89 -4.99
CA MET A 235 3.27 -15.54 -4.45
C MET A 235 3.64 -15.51 -2.97
N GLU A 236 3.43 -16.59 -2.22
CA GLU A 236 3.81 -16.68 -0.81
C GLU A 236 5.33 -16.57 -0.61
N GLU A 237 6.13 -16.97 -1.61
CA GLU A 237 7.58 -16.77 -1.57
C GLU A 237 7.95 -15.29 -1.44
N GLN A 238 7.26 -14.42 -2.20
CA GLN A 238 7.48 -12.99 -2.13
C GLN A 238 7.05 -12.43 -0.76
N ARG A 239 5.94 -12.94 -0.22
CA ARG A 239 5.41 -12.50 1.08
C ARG A 239 6.35 -12.89 2.21
N GLN A 240 6.92 -14.08 2.19
CA GLN A 240 7.85 -14.52 3.23
C GLN A 240 9.15 -13.71 3.24
N ARG A 241 9.66 -13.35 2.05
CA ARG A 241 10.92 -12.61 1.93
C ARG A 241 10.76 -11.12 2.23
N TYR A 242 9.72 -10.49 1.68
CA TYR A 242 9.60 -9.02 1.68
C TYR A 242 8.42 -8.52 2.51
N GLY A 243 7.55 -9.41 2.97
CA GLY A 243 6.42 -9.09 3.85
C GLY A 243 6.86 -8.60 5.23
N PRO A 244 7.71 -9.33 6.00
CA PRO A 244 8.04 -8.92 7.36
C PRO A 244 8.62 -7.50 7.47
N PRO A 245 9.56 -7.06 6.61
CA PRO A 245 10.00 -5.67 6.59
C PRO A 245 8.85 -4.69 6.31
N LEU A 246 8.01 -5.00 5.32
CA LEU A 246 6.87 -4.16 4.96
C LEU A 246 5.86 -4.04 6.11
N TYR A 247 5.54 -5.16 6.78
CA TYR A 247 4.60 -5.18 7.92
C TYR A 247 5.11 -4.32 9.07
N ASN A 248 6.41 -4.37 9.36
CA ASN A 248 7.03 -3.52 10.37
C ASN A 248 6.85 -2.03 10.01
N LEU A 249 7.10 -1.65 8.76
CA LEU A 249 6.90 -0.26 8.32
C LEU A 249 5.42 0.17 8.37
N THR A 250 4.47 -0.71 8.03
CA THR A 250 3.03 -0.44 8.20
C THR A 250 2.70 -0.14 9.66
N LYS A 251 3.28 -0.92 10.57
CA LYS A 251 3.10 -0.71 12.00
C LYS A 251 3.71 0.61 12.45
N THR A 252 4.89 0.96 11.95
CA THR A 252 5.53 2.25 12.22
C THR A 252 4.66 3.43 11.79
N VAL A 253 4.16 3.46 10.55
CA VAL A 253 3.29 4.57 10.09
C VAL A 253 1.97 4.64 10.84
N LEU A 254 1.40 3.49 11.21
CA LEU A 254 0.20 3.43 12.04
C LEU A 254 0.46 3.97 13.45
N ILE A 255 1.60 3.66 14.07
CA ILE A 255 2.00 4.20 15.37
C ILE A 255 2.21 5.73 15.28
N ILE A 256 2.83 6.22 14.20
CA ILE A 256 2.96 7.67 13.94
C ILE A 256 1.57 8.33 13.85
N ARG A 257 0.64 7.73 13.08
CA ARG A 257 -0.75 8.19 12.96
C ARG A 257 -1.45 8.21 14.31
N LEU A 258 -1.33 7.14 15.09
CA LEU A 258 -1.92 7.02 16.42
C LEU A 258 -1.43 8.14 17.34
N PHE A 259 -0.11 8.32 17.42
CA PHE A 259 0.49 9.37 18.25
C PHE A 259 0.01 10.77 17.85
N LEU A 260 0.03 11.10 16.55
CA LEU A 260 -0.46 12.39 16.06
C LEU A 260 -1.95 12.60 16.37
N SER A 261 -2.77 11.55 16.16
CA SER A 261 -4.22 11.60 16.43
C SER A 261 -4.49 11.91 17.90
N LEU A 262 -3.83 11.19 18.81
CA LEU A 262 -3.96 11.39 20.26
C LEU A 262 -3.44 12.77 20.69
N ALA A 263 -2.28 13.18 20.17
CA ALA A 263 -1.69 14.48 20.49
C ALA A 263 -2.61 15.64 20.08
N TRP A 264 -3.32 15.53 18.95
CA TRP A 264 -4.27 16.56 18.51
C TRP A 264 -5.52 16.58 19.39
N GLN A 265 -6.12 15.41 19.62
CA GLN A 265 -7.36 15.32 20.39
C GLN A 265 -7.18 15.71 21.85
N ARG A 266 -5.96 15.56 22.39
CA ARG A 266 -5.63 15.82 23.79
C ARG A 266 -4.74 17.04 23.99
N PHE A 267 -4.61 17.88 22.97
CA PHE A 267 -3.66 19.00 22.96
C PHE A 267 -3.82 19.98 24.12
N GLU A 268 -5.05 20.22 24.59
CA GLU A 268 -5.29 21.12 25.73
C GLU A 268 -4.74 20.57 27.05
N ALA A 269 -4.79 19.25 27.22
CA ALA A 269 -4.27 18.55 28.39
C ALA A 269 -2.78 18.22 28.26
N PHE A 270 -2.28 18.09 27.03
CA PHE A 270 -0.92 17.65 26.75
C PHE A 270 -0.27 18.47 25.64
N LYS A 271 0.84 19.14 25.97
CA LYS A 271 1.68 19.83 25.00
C LYS A 271 2.87 18.94 24.63
N LEU A 272 3.09 18.78 23.32
CA LEU A 272 4.27 18.09 22.79
C LEU A 272 5.54 18.84 23.21
N ASN A 273 6.50 18.09 23.76
CA ASN A 273 7.81 18.64 24.10
C ASN A 273 8.81 18.48 22.94
N ARG A 274 9.96 19.18 23.01
CA ARG A 274 10.99 19.16 21.97
C ARG A 274 11.53 17.76 21.66
N HIS A 275 11.67 16.91 22.68
CA HIS A 275 12.17 15.55 22.49
C HIS A 275 11.17 14.70 21.69
N GLN A 276 9.89 14.74 22.04
CA GLN A 276 8.83 14.04 21.31
C GLN A 276 8.74 14.48 19.84
N ILE A 277 8.88 15.78 19.59
CA ILE A 277 8.89 16.34 18.23
C ILE A 277 10.11 15.83 17.46
N SER A 278 11.31 15.85 18.07
CA SER A 278 12.52 15.34 17.44
C SER A 278 12.43 13.86 17.08
N VAL A 279 11.89 13.03 17.99
CA VAL A 279 11.69 11.59 17.76
C VAL A 279 10.67 11.35 16.65
N LEU A 280 9.60 12.15 16.60
CA LEU A 280 8.61 12.09 15.51
C LEU A 280 9.26 12.43 14.15
N GLU A 281 10.06 13.49 14.08
CA GLU A 281 10.79 13.85 12.86
C GLU A 281 11.71 12.72 12.40
N GLU A 282 12.50 12.16 13.32
CA GLU A 282 13.40 11.04 13.02
C GLU A 282 12.65 9.79 12.55
N ALA A 283 11.51 9.47 13.19
CA ALA A 283 10.70 8.31 12.79
C ALA A 283 10.08 8.46 11.41
N VAL A 284 9.65 9.67 11.04
CA VAL A 284 9.15 9.94 9.69
C VAL A 284 10.28 9.80 8.66
N ASP A 285 11.50 10.20 9.00
CA ASP A 285 12.66 10.11 8.12
C ASP A 285 13.07 8.66 7.88
N VAL A 286 13.17 7.88 8.95
CA VAL A 286 13.46 6.45 8.90
C VAL A 286 12.34 5.71 8.16
N TYR A 287 11.06 5.96 8.49
CA TYR A 287 9.94 5.33 7.79
C TYR A 287 9.97 5.63 6.29
N THR A 288 10.06 6.91 5.88
CA THR A 288 9.99 7.27 4.47
C THR A 288 11.19 6.75 3.67
N SER A 289 12.40 6.77 4.22
CA SER A 289 13.58 6.22 3.56
C SER A 289 13.54 4.70 3.42
N GLU A 290 13.18 3.97 4.48
CA GLU A 290 13.06 2.50 4.45
C GLU A 290 11.91 2.04 3.55
N PHE A 291 10.80 2.79 3.52
CA PHE A 291 9.68 2.47 2.66
C PHE A 291 10.03 2.63 1.18
N GLU A 292 10.81 3.65 0.81
CA GLU A 292 11.34 3.78 -0.56
C GLU A 292 12.25 2.62 -0.92
N ARG A 293 13.13 2.21 -0.01
CA ARG A 293 14.04 1.08 -0.22
C ARG A 293 13.28 -0.22 -0.51
N ILE A 294 12.18 -0.47 0.22
CA ILE A 294 11.29 -1.61 -0.08
C ILE A 294 10.63 -1.44 -1.44
N LEU A 295 10.11 -0.26 -1.78
CA LEU A 295 9.43 -0.06 -3.07
C LEU A 295 10.38 -0.28 -4.25
N ASP A 296 11.62 0.19 -4.16
CA ASP A 296 12.64 0.00 -5.19
C ASP A 296 13.01 -1.49 -5.36
N LEU A 297 13.10 -2.24 -4.26
CA LEU A 297 13.31 -3.68 -4.32
C LEU A 297 12.10 -4.41 -4.93
N VAL A 298 10.89 -4.13 -4.46
CA VAL A 298 9.67 -4.77 -4.98
C VAL A 298 9.49 -4.44 -6.47
N TRP A 299 9.90 -3.23 -6.89
CA TRP A 299 9.94 -2.85 -8.30
C TRP A 299 10.93 -3.71 -9.10
N SER A 300 12.12 -3.92 -8.55
CA SER A 300 13.21 -4.69 -9.17
C SER A 300 12.92 -6.20 -9.24
N THR A 301 12.04 -6.69 -8.37
CA THR A 301 11.66 -8.11 -8.24
C THR A 301 10.35 -8.47 -8.94
N GLN A 302 9.76 -7.57 -9.71
CA GLN A 302 8.52 -7.89 -10.42
C GLN A 302 8.74 -9.05 -11.40
N ILE A 303 7.94 -10.11 -11.25
CA ILE A 303 8.09 -11.42 -11.93
C ILE A 303 8.45 -11.24 -13.42
N PRO A 304 9.63 -11.72 -13.85
CA PRO A 304 9.99 -11.75 -15.25
C PRO A 304 9.23 -12.88 -15.93
N LEU A 305 8.68 -12.59 -17.11
CA LEU A 305 8.31 -13.66 -18.03
C LEU A 305 9.59 -14.20 -18.67
N VAL A 306 10.23 -15.14 -17.99
CA VAL A 306 11.49 -15.72 -18.45
C VAL A 306 11.22 -16.73 -19.56
N LYS A 307 11.82 -16.50 -20.74
CA LYS A 307 12.02 -17.53 -21.75
C LYS A 307 13.33 -18.26 -21.43
N LYS A 308 13.29 -19.58 -21.38
CA LYS A 308 14.48 -20.44 -21.35
C LYS A 308 15.26 -20.16 -22.65
N HIS A 309 16.49 -19.67 -22.51
CA HIS A 309 17.45 -19.62 -23.61
C HIS A 309 17.96 -21.02 -23.95
#